data_AF-A0A6H2Y1J4-F1
#
_entry.id   AF-A0A6H2Y1J4-F1
#
_cell.length_a   1.000
_cell.length_b   1.000
_cell.length_c   1.000
_cell.angle_alpha   90.00
_cell.angle_beta   90.00
_cell.angle_gamma   90.00
#
_symmetry.space_group_name_H-M   'P 1'
#
loop_
_entity.id
_entity.type
_entity.pdbx_description
1 polymer ?
#
loop_
_entity_poly.entity_id
_entity_poly.type
_entity_poly.pdbx_seq_one_letter_code
_entity_poly.pdbx_strand_id
1 'polypeptide(L)'
;MNTGIHAKLKWLTGKMSQKKDAIPTVTVPPLNPGWMTPQSAEILLNTPFRQQLIKIIWQRTSLSEVLFTKLYHVPISRFAELVQQLPASEYHHHAYPGGLLDHSLEVMAFAAKLRQRHLLPAGAAPEDQAREAEAWTAGIIYAAMLHDVGKIVADMEVITEDNQRWSPWMGPLKQPYRLKYCKNRNYALHPVAASLFTTRLIPTTALNWLAQYRELYESFLFCISGHYDRAGILGELVQEADRASVAQFMGANASQALERAQPSLPRQILTALQELVQTQFKLSNPNSGSDGWLTEGALWLISKTTADRIRAWLLQQGVTSVPDNNTRLFDEMQAHGLLIPTPEGKAVWTCKITADSGWTPGCPLTLLRLSPARLWPPPTDHPASFAGQVTPVTITSNQQGATADADIEHTDNSSPTTTSETDLVDLTFSLFAPEDVHAGRNPQNIITETENETVFFPAEPQKTSVSPEHNDSEKMVADSHLIVRESPVFPDDSGFIIWLREGIRTHKIAVNDAQARVHMVEGKVFLVSPEIFKLYIKTTSGKTGDEWKLAQKSFQKLKIHCRDNEGINIYTCEVKGPRKTRKVKGYLLEKPELIFGNTIPEDNPYLSVINDHFNSDN
;
A
#
# COMPACT_ATOMS: atom_id res chain seq x y z
N MET A 1 3.84 -62.81 33.78
CA MET A 1 3.93 -62.78 32.30
C MET A 1 2.54 -63.05 31.73
N ASN A 2 2.07 -62.15 30.84
CA ASN A 2 1.07 -62.32 29.77
C ASN A 2 -0.36 -62.82 30.09
N THR A 3 -1.40 -61.96 30.01
CA THR A 3 -2.34 -61.73 28.85
C THR A 3 -3.17 -62.97 28.50
N GLY A 4 -4.47 -62.95 28.20
CA GLY A 4 -5.43 -61.93 27.79
C GLY A 4 -6.64 -62.67 27.16
N ILE A 5 -7.67 -61.91 26.75
CA ILE A 5 -8.80 -62.33 25.89
C ILE A 5 -9.84 -63.25 26.56
N HIS A 6 -10.89 -62.66 27.12
CA HIS A 6 -12.32 -63.04 26.97
C HIS A 6 -13.21 -62.38 28.05
N ALA A 7 -13.84 -61.24 27.72
CA ALA A 7 -15.09 -60.82 28.35
C ALA A 7 -15.91 -60.00 27.33
N LYS A 8 -16.45 -60.73 26.36
CA LYS A 8 -17.40 -60.28 25.34
C LYS A 8 -18.82 -60.47 25.87
N LEU A 9 -19.70 -59.50 25.60
CA LEU A 9 -21.18 -59.54 25.63
C LEU A 9 -21.89 -59.72 26.99
N LYS A 10 -22.29 -58.61 27.63
CA LYS A 10 -23.44 -58.60 28.56
C LYS A 10 -24.12 -57.22 28.77
N TRP A 11 -24.33 -56.45 27.71
CA TRP A 11 -25.16 -55.23 27.77
C TRP A 11 -26.14 -55.12 26.58
N LEU A 12 -26.57 -56.25 26.01
CA LEU A 12 -27.56 -56.29 24.92
C LEU A 12 -29.03 -56.29 25.40
N THR A 13 -29.35 -55.67 26.54
CA THR A 13 -30.74 -55.52 27.00
C THR A 13 -30.94 -54.27 27.85
N GLY A 14 -31.56 -53.23 27.30
CA GLY A 14 -31.98 -52.05 28.06
C GLY A 14 -32.70 -51.03 27.18
N LYS A 15 -34.02 -50.93 27.36
CA LYS A 15 -35.00 -50.14 26.58
C LYS A 15 -34.62 -48.67 26.40
N MET A 16 -34.93 -48.14 25.21
CA MET A 16 -34.89 -46.72 24.85
C MET A 16 -35.71 -45.87 25.82
N SER A 17 -35.11 -44.80 26.33
CA SER A 17 -35.81 -43.62 26.83
C SER A 17 -35.12 -42.41 26.21
N GLN A 18 -35.80 -41.74 25.29
CA GLN A 18 -35.31 -40.52 24.65
C GLN A 18 -35.29 -39.38 25.68
N LYS A 19 -34.09 -39.05 26.17
CA LYS A 19 -33.83 -37.74 26.78
C LYS A 19 -33.13 -36.89 25.72
N LYS A 20 -33.73 -35.73 25.41
CA LYS A 20 -33.08 -34.68 24.62
C LYS A 20 -31.92 -34.12 25.45
N ASP A 21 -30.73 -34.66 25.23
CA ASP A 21 -29.51 -34.06 25.79
C ASP A 21 -29.04 -32.94 24.86
N ALA A 22 -28.87 -31.76 25.46
CA ALA A 22 -28.34 -30.58 24.82
C ALA A 22 -26.90 -30.84 24.35
N ILE A 23 -26.55 -30.31 23.18
CA ILE A 23 -25.20 -30.33 22.62
C ILE A 23 -24.26 -29.70 23.66
N PRO A 24 -23.19 -30.38 24.11
CA PRO A 24 -22.22 -29.76 24.99
C PRO A 24 -21.47 -28.70 24.16
N THR A 25 -21.73 -27.44 24.47
CA THR A 25 -20.91 -26.32 24.03
C THR A 25 -19.50 -26.58 24.53
N VAL A 26 -18.58 -26.97 23.65
CA VAL A 26 -17.15 -27.04 23.95
C VAL A 26 -16.72 -25.60 24.19
N THR A 27 -16.71 -25.19 25.46
CA THR A 27 -16.08 -23.96 25.90
C THR A 27 -14.58 -24.13 25.71
N VAL A 28 -14.07 -23.67 24.55
CA VAL A 28 -12.64 -23.46 24.34
C VAL A 28 -12.19 -22.49 25.45
N PRO A 29 -11.20 -22.85 26.29
CA PRO A 29 -10.66 -21.93 27.26
C PRO A 29 -10.26 -20.63 26.56
N PRO A 30 -10.52 -19.45 27.15
CA PRO A 30 -10.08 -18.20 26.54
C PRO A 30 -8.56 -18.27 26.34
N LEU A 31 -8.09 -18.03 25.10
CA LEU A 31 -6.67 -18.01 24.81
C LEU A 31 -5.98 -16.96 25.68
N ASN A 32 -4.83 -17.33 26.23
CA ASN A 32 -3.96 -16.39 26.93
C ASN A 32 -3.59 -15.23 25.97
N PRO A 33 -3.49 -13.99 26.46
CA PRO A 33 -3.09 -12.84 25.64
C PRO A 33 -1.77 -13.13 24.90
N GLY A 34 -1.75 -12.90 23.58
CA GLY A 34 -0.58 -13.12 22.72
C GLY A 34 -0.45 -14.53 22.10
N TRP A 35 -1.43 -15.41 22.31
CA TRP A 35 -1.53 -16.71 21.63
C TRP A 35 -2.49 -16.67 20.44
N MET A 36 -2.13 -17.37 19.37
CA MET A 36 -2.89 -17.50 18.14
C MET A 36 -3.33 -18.95 17.95
N THR A 37 -4.56 -19.15 17.48
CA THR A 37 -5.09 -20.47 17.13
C THR A 37 -4.78 -20.78 15.67
N PRO A 38 -4.30 -21.99 15.33
CA PRO A 38 -4.16 -22.41 13.94
C PRO A 38 -5.51 -22.42 13.22
N GLN A 39 -5.51 -21.97 11.97
CA GLN A 39 -6.68 -21.89 11.10
C GLN A 39 -6.44 -22.67 9.81
N SER A 40 -7.52 -23.15 9.19
CA SER A 40 -7.47 -23.78 7.87
C SER A 40 -7.23 -22.76 6.77
N ALA A 41 -6.72 -23.20 5.62
CA ALA A 41 -6.59 -22.34 4.44
C ALA A 41 -7.91 -21.66 4.07
N GLU A 42 -9.03 -22.38 4.17
CA GLU A 42 -10.37 -21.86 3.88
C GLU A 42 -10.68 -20.62 4.73
N ILE A 43 -10.48 -20.69 6.05
CA ILE A 43 -10.73 -19.56 6.95
C ILE A 43 -9.73 -18.42 6.67
N LEU A 44 -8.45 -18.76 6.52
CA LEU A 44 -7.38 -17.78 6.31
C LEU A 44 -7.59 -16.99 5.02
N LEU A 45 -8.07 -17.63 3.95
CA LEU A 45 -8.22 -16.97 2.65
C LEU A 45 -9.57 -16.29 2.47
N ASN A 46 -10.57 -16.53 3.32
CA ASN A 46 -11.95 -16.06 3.12
C ASN A 46 -12.20 -14.57 3.45
N THR A 47 -11.16 -13.79 3.77
CA THR A 47 -11.33 -12.34 3.92
C THR A 47 -11.65 -11.72 2.54
N PRO A 48 -12.50 -10.68 2.44
CA PRO A 48 -12.81 -10.02 1.18
C PRO A 48 -11.56 -9.55 0.41
N PHE A 49 -10.58 -9.03 1.15
CA PHE A 49 -9.31 -8.57 0.60
C PHE A 49 -8.51 -9.69 -0.10
N ARG A 50 -8.25 -10.80 0.61
CA ARG A 50 -7.52 -11.96 0.05
C ARG A 50 -8.25 -12.60 -1.13
N GLN A 51 -9.57 -12.76 -1.04
CA GLN A 51 -10.39 -13.29 -2.14
C GLN A 51 -10.26 -12.41 -3.39
N GLN A 52 -10.23 -11.09 -3.22
CA GLN A 52 -10.04 -10.18 -4.33
C GLN A 52 -8.64 -10.28 -4.95
N LEU A 53 -7.57 -10.36 -4.14
CA LEU A 53 -6.21 -10.56 -4.66
C LEU A 53 -6.10 -11.85 -5.46
N ILE A 54 -6.67 -12.95 -4.96
CA ILE A 54 -6.73 -14.23 -5.68
C ILE A 54 -7.48 -14.07 -7.00
N LYS A 55 -8.60 -13.35 -7.01
CA LYS A 55 -9.36 -13.05 -8.23
C LYS A 55 -8.54 -12.23 -9.22
N ILE A 56 -7.77 -11.23 -8.77
CA ILE A 56 -6.87 -10.44 -9.61
C ILE A 56 -5.80 -11.33 -10.22
N ILE A 57 -5.15 -12.19 -9.42
CA ILE A 57 -4.16 -13.14 -9.92
C ILE A 57 -4.81 -14.02 -11.00
N TRP A 58 -6.02 -14.54 -10.76
CA TRP A 58 -6.73 -15.36 -11.74
C TRP A 58 -7.04 -14.61 -13.03
N GLN A 59 -7.60 -13.39 -12.94
CA GLN A 59 -7.92 -12.55 -14.11
C GLN A 59 -6.68 -12.19 -14.95
N ARG A 60 -5.50 -12.21 -14.33
CA ARG A 60 -4.23 -11.89 -14.99
C ARG A 60 -3.52 -13.13 -15.55
N THR A 61 -4.02 -14.32 -15.24
CA THR A 61 -3.59 -15.60 -15.82
C THR A 61 -4.61 -16.08 -16.85
N SER A 62 -4.17 -16.57 -18.00
CA SER A 62 -5.09 -17.05 -19.06
C SER A 62 -5.52 -18.51 -18.83
N LEU A 63 -5.94 -18.84 -17.59
CA LEU A 63 -6.26 -20.21 -17.17
C LEU A 63 -7.74 -20.43 -16.90
N SER A 64 -8.22 -21.64 -17.20
CA SER A 64 -9.52 -22.12 -16.71
C SER A 64 -9.51 -22.25 -15.19
N GLU A 65 -10.68 -22.19 -14.56
CA GLU A 65 -10.83 -22.32 -13.10
C GLU A 65 -10.19 -23.60 -12.55
N VAL A 66 -10.33 -24.72 -13.25
CA VAL A 66 -9.75 -26.01 -12.86
C VAL A 66 -8.21 -25.96 -12.87
N LEU A 67 -7.62 -25.32 -13.89
CA LEU A 67 -6.17 -25.17 -13.98
C LEU A 67 -5.66 -24.15 -12.97
N PHE A 68 -6.34 -23.02 -12.81
CA PHE A 68 -6.01 -22.02 -11.79
C PHE A 68 -6.03 -22.63 -10.38
N THR A 69 -7.03 -23.46 -10.09
CA THR A 69 -7.15 -24.15 -8.81
C THR A 69 -5.92 -25.03 -8.56
N LYS A 70 -5.56 -25.86 -9.54
CA LYS A 70 -4.42 -26.79 -9.43
C LYS A 70 -3.07 -26.08 -9.36
N LEU A 71 -2.87 -25.05 -10.19
CA LEU A 71 -1.59 -24.37 -10.34
C LEU A 71 -1.36 -23.28 -9.28
N TYR A 72 -2.39 -22.55 -8.88
CA TYR A 72 -2.23 -21.38 -8.00
C TYR A 72 -2.99 -21.52 -6.68
N HIS A 73 -4.28 -21.87 -6.70
CA HIS A 73 -5.08 -21.91 -5.47
C HIS A 73 -4.56 -22.94 -4.46
N VAL A 74 -4.17 -24.13 -4.91
CA VAL A 74 -3.57 -25.17 -4.06
C VAL A 74 -2.26 -24.70 -3.41
N PRO A 75 -1.25 -24.18 -4.15
CA PRO A 75 -0.06 -23.61 -3.51
C PRO A 75 -0.36 -22.43 -2.58
N ILE A 76 -1.29 -21.54 -2.94
CA ILE A 76 -1.73 -20.43 -2.06
C ILE A 76 -2.34 -20.98 -0.76
N SER A 77 -3.14 -22.03 -0.83
CA SER A 77 -3.75 -22.67 0.35
C SER A 77 -2.69 -23.29 1.26
N ARG A 78 -1.72 -24.00 0.68
CA ARG A 78 -0.57 -24.56 1.43
C ARG A 78 0.28 -23.46 2.05
N PHE A 79 0.46 -22.35 1.35
CA PHE A 79 1.19 -21.19 1.83
C PHE A 79 0.47 -20.56 3.03
N ALA A 80 -0.85 -20.30 2.90
CA ALA A 80 -1.67 -19.79 3.99
C ALA A 80 -1.58 -20.67 5.23
N GLU A 81 -1.71 -21.99 5.09
CA GLU A 81 -1.58 -22.93 6.22
C GLU A 81 -0.18 -22.96 6.84
N LEU A 82 0.85 -22.65 6.06
CA LEU A 82 2.23 -22.59 6.53
C LEU A 82 2.50 -21.33 7.34
N VAL A 83 2.08 -20.17 6.82
CA VAL A 83 2.36 -18.86 7.43
C VAL A 83 1.32 -18.42 8.45
N GLN A 84 0.12 -19.02 8.43
CA GLN A 84 -0.96 -18.74 9.37
C GLN A 84 -1.21 -17.23 9.55
N GLN A 85 -1.27 -16.76 10.80
CA GLN A 85 -1.43 -15.36 11.16
C GLN A 85 -0.08 -14.68 11.45
N LEU A 86 1.03 -15.21 10.93
CA LEU A 86 2.34 -14.58 11.13
C LEU A 86 2.42 -13.23 10.41
N PRO A 87 3.01 -12.20 11.05
CA PRO A 87 3.24 -10.90 10.44
C PRO A 87 4.41 -10.95 9.45
N ALA A 88 4.45 -10.03 8.48
CA ALA A 88 5.57 -9.95 7.54
C ALA A 88 6.77 -9.16 8.09
N SER A 89 6.54 -8.36 9.13
CA SER A 89 7.54 -7.48 9.75
C SER A 89 7.22 -7.21 11.23
N GLU A 90 8.20 -6.71 12.00
CA GLU A 90 8.03 -6.43 13.44
C GLU A 90 7.42 -5.04 13.73
N TYR A 91 7.81 -4.03 12.96
CA TYR A 91 7.47 -2.62 13.21
C TYR A 91 6.99 -1.86 11.96
N HIS A 92 6.79 -2.55 10.83
CA HIS A 92 6.55 -1.92 9.54
C HIS A 92 5.19 -2.32 8.94
N HIS A 93 5.01 -2.07 7.64
CA HIS A 93 3.88 -2.54 6.86
C HIS A 93 3.74 -4.06 7.02
N HIS A 94 2.50 -4.52 7.18
CA HIS A 94 2.16 -5.92 7.47
C HIS A 94 2.70 -6.48 8.80
N ALA A 95 2.93 -5.63 9.81
CA ALA A 95 3.27 -6.06 11.18
C ALA A 95 2.08 -6.58 12.01
N TYR A 96 0.90 -6.72 11.40
CA TYR A 96 -0.32 -7.21 12.02
C TYR A 96 -0.52 -8.72 11.76
N PRO A 97 -1.41 -9.39 12.52
CA PRO A 97 -1.71 -10.81 12.33
C PRO A 97 -2.16 -11.13 10.89
N GLY A 98 -1.48 -12.06 10.24
CA GLY A 98 -1.75 -12.46 8.85
C GLY A 98 -1.07 -11.57 7.80
N GLY A 99 -0.27 -10.60 8.22
CA GLY A 99 0.41 -9.69 7.32
C GLY A 99 1.37 -10.38 6.33
N LEU A 100 2.01 -11.49 6.69
CA LEU A 100 2.89 -12.22 5.74
C LEU A 100 2.09 -12.84 4.59
N LEU A 101 0.86 -13.30 4.87
CA LEU A 101 -0.05 -13.83 3.86
C LEU A 101 -0.52 -12.72 2.92
N ASP A 102 -0.93 -11.58 3.48
CA ASP A 102 -1.41 -10.43 2.71
C ASP A 102 -0.31 -9.90 1.78
N HIS A 103 0.87 -9.61 2.35
CA HIS A 103 2.03 -9.13 1.59
C HIS A 103 2.35 -10.06 0.43
N SER A 104 2.41 -11.38 0.68
CA SER A 104 2.75 -12.34 -0.37
C SER A 104 1.70 -12.38 -1.48
N LEU A 105 0.40 -12.30 -1.16
CA LEU A 105 -0.68 -12.25 -2.15
C LEU A 105 -0.67 -10.95 -2.97
N GLU A 106 -0.34 -9.82 -2.34
CA GLU A 106 -0.16 -8.54 -3.03
C GLU A 106 1.00 -8.61 -4.02
N VAL A 107 2.18 -9.06 -3.57
CA VAL A 107 3.35 -9.21 -4.45
C VAL A 107 3.06 -10.17 -5.60
N MET A 108 2.32 -11.26 -5.37
CA MET A 108 1.85 -12.14 -6.45
C MET A 108 0.95 -11.41 -7.46
N ALA A 109 -0.03 -10.63 -6.99
CA ALA A 109 -0.94 -9.89 -7.86
C ALA A 109 -0.19 -8.82 -8.68
N PHE A 110 0.74 -8.11 -8.06
CA PHE A 110 1.61 -7.14 -8.73
C PHE A 110 2.53 -7.78 -9.76
N ALA A 111 3.17 -8.89 -9.40
CA ALA A 111 4.04 -9.61 -10.31
C ALA A 111 3.26 -10.10 -11.54
N ALA A 112 2.03 -10.59 -11.34
CA ALA A 112 1.12 -10.94 -12.45
C ALA A 112 0.77 -9.73 -13.33
N LYS A 113 0.52 -8.55 -12.73
CA LYS A 113 0.26 -7.31 -13.48
C LYS A 113 1.49 -6.88 -14.30
N LEU A 114 2.66 -6.80 -13.68
CA LEU A 114 3.90 -6.35 -14.33
C LEU A 114 4.29 -7.29 -15.47
N ARG A 115 4.15 -8.61 -15.26
CA ARG A 115 4.40 -9.65 -16.26
C ARG A 115 3.66 -9.41 -17.59
N GLN A 116 2.43 -8.90 -17.55
CA GLN A 116 1.62 -8.66 -18.76
C GLN A 116 2.21 -7.62 -19.71
N ARG A 117 3.11 -6.75 -19.22
CA ARG A 117 3.78 -5.72 -20.02
C ARG A 117 5.03 -6.23 -20.75
N HIS A 118 5.41 -7.49 -20.52
CA HIS A 118 6.61 -8.09 -21.10
C HIS A 118 6.27 -9.24 -22.05
N LEU A 119 7.04 -9.36 -23.12
CA LEU A 119 7.07 -10.56 -23.95
C LEU A 119 8.25 -11.42 -23.47
N LEU A 120 7.94 -12.55 -22.83
CA LEU A 120 8.93 -13.46 -22.24
C LEU A 120 8.85 -14.84 -22.91
N PRO A 121 9.98 -15.52 -23.15
CA PRO A 121 11.36 -15.11 -22.85
C PRO A 121 11.84 -13.90 -23.67
N ALA A 122 12.72 -13.09 -23.09
CA ALA A 122 13.22 -11.88 -23.72
C ALA A 122 14.15 -12.23 -24.90
N GLY A 123 13.88 -11.66 -26.08
CA GLY A 123 14.69 -11.91 -27.27
C GLY A 123 14.44 -13.25 -27.98
N ALA A 124 13.52 -14.09 -27.49
CA ALA A 124 13.09 -15.30 -28.17
C ALA A 124 12.16 -14.99 -29.38
N ALA A 125 12.01 -15.95 -30.29
CA ALA A 125 11.08 -15.82 -31.41
C ALA A 125 9.62 -15.73 -30.90
N PRO A 126 8.71 -15.05 -31.63
CA PRO A 126 7.31 -14.93 -31.20
C PRO A 126 6.61 -16.26 -30.95
N GLU A 127 6.93 -17.33 -31.69
CA GLU A 127 6.36 -18.65 -31.43
C GLU A 127 6.83 -19.23 -30.09
N ASP A 128 8.09 -19.04 -29.74
CA ASP A 128 8.67 -19.49 -28.46
C ASP A 128 8.08 -18.66 -27.30
N GLN A 129 7.96 -17.34 -27.48
CA GLN A 129 7.31 -16.46 -26.50
C GLN A 129 5.87 -16.88 -26.23
N ALA A 130 5.09 -17.17 -27.26
CA ALA A 130 3.71 -17.64 -27.10
C ALA A 130 3.65 -19.02 -26.42
N ARG A 131 4.57 -19.94 -26.77
CA ARG A 131 4.63 -21.30 -26.20
C ARG A 131 4.98 -21.30 -24.72
N GLU A 132 5.88 -20.42 -24.30
CA GLU A 132 6.42 -20.38 -22.93
C GLU A 132 5.73 -19.35 -22.03
N ALA A 133 4.86 -18.50 -22.60
CA ALA A 133 4.26 -17.36 -21.92
C ALA A 133 3.68 -17.69 -20.54
N GLU A 134 2.85 -18.74 -20.48
CA GLU A 134 2.19 -19.19 -19.24
C GLU A 134 3.18 -19.77 -18.23
N ALA A 135 4.23 -20.46 -18.71
CA ALA A 135 5.26 -21.01 -17.82
C ALA A 135 6.04 -19.87 -17.14
N TRP A 136 6.41 -18.85 -17.91
CA TRP A 136 7.06 -17.65 -17.36
C TRP A 136 6.18 -16.92 -16.36
N THR A 137 4.89 -16.76 -16.67
CA THR A 137 3.92 -16.17 -15.75
C THR A 137 3.83 -16.96 -14.44
N ALA A 138 3.75 -18.29 -14.53
CA ALA A 138 3.74 -19.15 -13.34
C ALA A 138 5.02 -19.05 -12.52
N GLY A 139 6.19 -19.10 -13.16
CA GLY A 139 7.48 -18.97 -12.49
C GLY A 139 7.62 -17.65 -11.74
N ILE A 140 7.20 -16.53 -12.33
CA ILE A 140 7.21 -15.20 -11.71
C ILE A 140 6.27 -15.15 -10.50
N ILE A 141 5.03 -15.64 -10.65
CA ILE A 141 4.04 -15.66 -9.55
C ILE A 141 4.51 -16.57 -8.41
N TYR A 142 5.10 -17.73 -8.71
CA TYR A 142 5.65 -18.61 -7.67
C TYR A 142 6.85 -17.99 -6.96
N ALA A 143 7.74 -17.31 -7.69
CA ALA A 143 8.87 -16.61 -7.08
C ALA A 143 8.38 -15.47 -6.17
N ALA A 144 7.38 -14.72 -6.62
CA ALA A 144 6.70 -13.70 -5.82
C ALA A 144 6.05 -14.29 -4.55
N MET A 145 5.41 -15.46 -4.62
CA MET A 145 4.84 -16.12 -3.44
C MET A 145 5.94 -16.54 -2.43
N LEU A 146 7.10 -16.95 -2.94
CA LEU A 146 8.18 -17.50 -2.11
C LEU A 146 9.14 -16.44 -1.56
N HIS A 147 9.22 -15.24 -2.15
CA HIS A 147 10.32 -14.28 -1.92
C HIS A 147 10.63 -14.01 -0.44
N ASP A 148 9.59 -13.95 0.40
CA ASP A 148 9.68 -13.62 1.82
C ASP A 148 9.29 -14.76 2.77
N VAL A 149 8.96 -15.95 2.25
CA VAL A 149 8.52 -17.07 3.10
C VAL A 149 9.60 -17.52 4.07
N GLY A 150 10.88 -17.33 3.73
CA GLY A 150 12.01 -17.69 4.57
C GLY A 150 12.07 -16.95 5.92
N LYS A 151 11.30 -15.85 6.08
CA LYS A 151 11.18 -15.11 7.34
C LYS A 151 10.72 -15.99 8.49
N ILE A 152 9.86 -16.98 8.22
CA ILE A 152 9.33 -17.90 9.25
C ILE A 152 10.41 -18.81 9.87
N VAL A 153 11.61 -18.86 9.28
CA VAL A 153 12.77 -19.62 9.79
C VAL A 153 13.87 -18.68 10.29
N ALA A 154 14.13 -17.60 9.56
CA ALA A 154 15.28 -16.73 9.80
C ALA A 154 14.98 -15.59 10.78
N ASP A 155 13.77 -15.03 10.74
CA ASP A 155 13.46 -13.75 11.40
C ASP A 155 12.64 -13.95 12.67
N MET A 156 11.91 -15.06 12.76
CA MET A 156 10.99 -15.36 13.84
C MET A 156 11.07 -16.81 14.32
N GLU A 157 10.83 -16.98 15.61
CA GLU A 157 10.71 -18.25 16.32
C GLU A 157 9.24 -18.43 16.70
N VAL A 158 8.64 -19.55 16.30
CA VAL A 158 7.28 -19.93 16.68
C VAL A 158 7.36 -20.93 17.81
N ILE A 159 6.63 -20.67 18.89
CA ILE A 159 6.58 -21.51 20.09
C ILE A 159 5.14 -21.99 20.27
N THR A 160 4.96 -23.30 20.41
CA THR A 160 3.65 -23.91 20.63
C THR A 160 3.29 -24.00 22.12
N GLU A 161 2.03 -24.34 22.41
CA GLU A 161 1.47 -24.37 23.78
C GLU A 161 2.24 -25.29 24.75
N ASP A 162 2.82 -26.37 24.23
CA ASP A 162 3.72 -27.30 24.94
C ASP A 162 5.14 -26.75 25.18
N ASN A 163 5.36 -25.46 24.91
CA ASN A 163 6.65 -24.76 24.96
C ASN A 163 7.72 -25.36 24.04
N GLN A 164 7.33 -26.09 23.00
CA GLN A 164 8.27 -26.55 21.97
C GLN A 164 8.44 -25.50 20.87
N ARG A 165 9.66 -25.42 20.33
CA ARG A 165 9.93 -24.63 19.15
C ARG A 165 9.32 -25.33 17.93
N TRP A 166 8.40 -24.67 17.27
CA TRP A 166 7.94 -25.12 15.96
C TRP A 166 8.95 -24.75 14.89
N SER A 167 9.12 -25.66 13.94
CA SER A 167 9.91 -25.48 12.74
C SER A 167 9.04 -25.88 11.56
N PRO A 168 9.08 -25.13 10.46
CA PRO A 168 8.17 -25.35 9.34
C PRO A 168 8.14 -26.79 8.82
N TRP A 169 9.29 -27.47 8.74
CA TRP A 169 9.40 -28.86 8.27
C TRP A 169 8.71 -29.90 9.17
N MET A 170 8.27 -29.55 10.38
CA MET A 170 7.48 -30.44 11.24
C MET A 170 6.01 -30.56 10.83
N GLY A 171 5.59 -29.83 9.79
CA GLY A 171 4.23 -29.83 9.27
C GLY A 171 3.43 -28.58 9.71
N PRO A 172 2.16 -28.48 9.31
CA PRO A 172 1.29 -27.37 9.71
C PRO A 172 1.13 -27.26 11.22
N LEU A 173 0.93 -26.04 11.73
CA LEU A 173 0.63 -25.81 13.15
C LEU A 173 -0.73 -26.46 13.52
N LYS A 174 -0.76 -27.26 14.59
CA LYS A 174 -1.96 -27.99 15.05
C LYS A 174 -2.46 -27.56 16.42
N GLN A 175 -1.66 -26.77 17.13
CA GLN A 175 -1.94 -26.31 18.49
C GLN A 175 -1.68 -24.80 18.58
N PRO A 176 -2.27 -24.11 19.58
CA PRO A 176 -2.03 -22.69 19.81
C PRO A 176 -0.55 -22.36 19.83
N TYR A 177 -0.21 -21.22 19.26
CA TYR A 177 1.18 -20.80 19.09
C TYR A 177 1.35 -19.31 19.37
N ARG A 178 2.57 -18.91 19.65
CA ARG A 178 2.99 -17.51 19.76
C ARG A 178 4.29 -17.31 19.00
N LEU A 179 4.49 -16.08 18.54
CA LEU A 179 5.70 -15.70 17.84
C LEU A 179 6.67 -14.98 18.77
N LYS A 180 7.96 -15.11 18.48
CA LYS A 180 9.02 -14.35 19.11
C LYS A 180 10.02 -13.96 18.03
N TYR A 181 10.37 -12.69 17.97
CA TYR A 181 11.35 -12.21 17.01
C TYR A 181 12.79 -12.56 17.41
N CYS A 182 13.61 -12.93 16.42
CA CYS A 182 15.03 -13.15 16.61
C CYS A 182 15.75 -11.79 16.79
N LYS A 183 16.60 -11.65 17.82
CA LYS A 183 17.32 -10.39 18.14
C LYS A 183 18.53 -10.12 17.23
N ASN A 184 19.19 -11.17 16.72
CA ASN A 184 20.36 -11.07 15.85
C ASN A 184 20.03 -11.58 14.44
N ARG A 185 19.13 -10.89 13.73
CA ARG A 185 18.67 -11.35 12.41
C ARG A 185 19.79 -11.23 11.40
N ASN A 186 20.06 -12.32 10.69
CA ASN A 186 20.82 -12.26 9.46
C ASN A 186 19.83 -12.01 8.31
N TYR A 187 19.66 -10.75 7.93
CA TYR A 187 18.72 -10.36 6.87
C TYR A 187 19.03 -10.98 5.50
N ALA A 188 20.27 -11.43 5.27
CA ALA A 188 20.62 -12.17 4.06
C ALA A 188 20.14 -13.62 4.06
N LEU A 189 19.66 -14.13 5.20
CA LEU A 189 19.28 -15.54 5.34
C LEU A 189 17.84 -15.82 4.89
N HIS A 190 16.87 -14.92 5.13
CA HIS A 190 15.49 -15.20 4.72
C HIS A 190 15.32 -15.35 3.19
N PRO A 191 16.00 -14.57 2.32
CA PRO A 191 15.85 -14.75 0.88
C PRO A 191 16.39 -16.11 0.42
N VAL A 192 17.43 -16.62 1.08
CA VAL A 192 18.01 -17.94 0.80
C VAL A 192 17.11 -19.06 1.35
N ALA A 193 16.58 -18.88 2.56
CA ALA A 193 15.74 -19.85 3.25
C ALA A 193 14.39 -20.08 2.55
N ALA A 194 13.93 -19.14 1.72
CA ALA A 194 12.73 -19.29 0.90
C ALA A 194 12.76 -20.57 0.03
N SER A 195 13.92 -20.89 -0.53
CA SER A 195 14.12 -22.07 -1.38
C SER A 195 13.75 -23.41 -0.70
N LEU A 196 13.85 -23.50 0.62
CA LEU A 196 13.51 -24.70 1.41
C LEU A 196 12.04 -25.10 1.28
N PHE A 197 11.17 -24.16 0.90
CA PHE A 197 9.72 -24.35 0.85
C PHE A 197 9.19 -24.72 -0.52
N THR A 198 10.03 -24.63 -1.55
CA THR A 198 9.65 -24.79 -2.96
C THR A 198 8.89 -26.10 -3.22
N THR A 199 9.46 -27.24 -2.80
CA THR A 199 8.90 -28.58 -3.07
C THR A 199 7.70 -28.92 -2.18
N ARG A 200 7.50 -28.16 -1.09
CA ARG A 200 6.33 -28.31 -0.21
C ARG A 200 5.14 -27.50 -0.70
N LEU A 201 5.39 -26.28 -1.18
CA LEU A 201 4.36 -25.35 -1.59
C LEU A 201 3.93 -25.62 -3.04
N ILE A 202 4.89 -25.69 -3.96
CA ILE A 202 4.61 -25.80 -5.40
C ILE A 202 4.35 -27.27 -5.77
N PRO A 203 3.27 -27.58 -6.53
CA PRO A 203 3.03 -28.92 -7.04
C PRO A 203 4.19 -29.44 -7.89
N THR A 204 4.57 -30.72 -7.73
CA THR A 204 5.63 -31.36 -8.52
C THR A 204 5.35 -31.27 -10.03
N THR A 205 4.09 -31.35 -10.44
CA THR A 205 3.69 -31.16 -11.84
C THR A 205 4.03 -29.78 -12.38
N ALA A 206 3.89 -28.73 -11.56
CA ALA A 206 4.25 -27.37 -11.93
C ALA A 206 5.78 -27.20 -11.96
N LEU A 207 6.51 -27.75 -10.98
CA LEU A 207 7.98 -27.72 -11.00
C LEU A 207 8.57 -28.45 -12.22
N ASN A 208 8.03 -29.62 -12.55
CA ASN A 208 8.43 -30.36 -13.75
C ASN A 208 8.12 -29.60 -15.03
N TRP A 209 7.03 -28.83 -15.05
CA TRP A 209 6.67 -27.99 -16.19
C TRP A 209 7.61 -26.79 -16.34
N LEU A 210 7.93 -26.07 -15.26
CA LEU A 210 8.94 -25.00 -15.30
C LEU A 210 10.31 -25.52 -15.77
N ALA A 211 10.71 -26.70 -15.29
CA ALA A 211 11.99 -27.32 -15.63
C ALA A 211 12.12 -27.74 -17.11
N GLN A 212 11.04 -27.77 -17.89
CA GLN A 212 11.10 -27.97 -19.34
C GLN A 212 11.73 -26.76 -20.06
N TYR A 213 11.69 -25.59 -19.43
CA TYR A 213 12.21 -24.34 -19.97
C TYR A 213 13.43 -23.90 -19.16
N ARG A 214 14.62 -24.17 -19.71
CA ARG A 214 15.88 -24.01 -18.98
C ARG A 214 16.13 -22.59 -18.47
N GLU A 215 15.94 -21.58 -19.31
CA GLU A 215 16.17 -20.18 -18.96
C GLU A 215 15.25 -19.73 -17.82
N LEU A 216 13.95 -20.04 -17.93
CA LEU A 216 12.96 -19.81 -16.89
C LEU A 216 13.36 -20.50 -15.58
N TYR A 217 13.74 -21.78 -15.65
CA TYR A 217 14.05 -22.56 -14.46
C TYR A 217 15.31 -22.05 -13.74
N GLU A 218 16.38 -21.71 -14.48
CA GLU A 218 17.59 -21.11 -13.92
C GLU A 218 17.29 -19.76 -13.26
N SER A 219 16.54 -18.90 -13.95
CA SER A 219 16.08 -17.59 -13.47
C SER A 219 15.24 -17.71 -12.19
N PHE A 220 14.29 -18.65 -12.18
CA PHE A 220 13.44 -18.97 -11.03
C PHE A 220 14.28 -19.41 -9.82
N LEU A 221 15.21 -20.35 -10.01
CA LEU A 221 16.07 -20.87 -8.93
C LEU A 221 16.95 -19.78 -8.32
N PHE A 222 17.54 -18.89 -9.14
CA PHE A 222 18.32 -17.77 -8.61
C PHE A 222 17.43 -16.82 -7.80
N CYS A 223 16.23 -16.51 -8.29
CA CYS A 223 15.31 -15.61 -7.60
C CYS A 223 14.91 -16.13 -6.21
N ILE A 224 14.44 -17.39 -6.11
CA ILE A 224 13.98 -17.97 -4.84
C ILE A 224 15.11 -18.29 -3.86
N SER A 225 16.36 -18.17 -4.32
CA SER A 225 17.56 -18.32 -3.49
C SER A 225 18.15 -16.96 -3.06
N GLY A 226 17.47 -15.86 -3.36
CA GLY A 226 17.89 -14.51 -3.02
C GLY A 226 18.93 -13.89 -3.96
N HIS A 227 19.29 -14.55 -5.06
CA HIS A 227 20.23 -14.06 -6.08
C HIS A 227 19.49 -13.31 -7.20
N TYR A 228 18.78 -12.24 -6.84
CA TYR A 228 18.00 -11.44 -7.78
C TYR A 228 18.85 -10.85 -8.91
N ASP A 229 20.12 -10.54 -8.63
CA ASP A 229 21.12 -10.08 -9.59
C ASP A 229 21.40 -11.06 -10.72
N ARG A 230 21.16 -12.37 -10.47
CA ARG A 230 21.31 -13.44 -11.47
C ARG A 230 19.99 -13.99 -11.99
N ALA A 231 18.87 -13.51 -11.46
CA ALA A 231 17.54 -13.95 -11.87
C ALA A 231 17.03 -13.24 -13.14
N GLY A 232 17.74 -12.25 -13.64
CA GLY A 232 17.34 -11.49 -14.83
C GLY A 232 15.96 -10.84 -14.65
N ILE A 233 15.18 -10.79 -15.73
CA ILE A 233 13.88 -10.11 -15.75
C ILE A 233 12.87 -10.65 -14.72
N LEU A 234 12.92 -11.95 -14.40
CA LEU A 234 12.05 -12.53 -13.36
C LEU A 234 12.36 -11.91 -11.99
N GLY A 235 13.64 -11.78 -11.65
CA GLY A 235 14.08 -11.16 -10.40
C GLY A 235 13.71 -9.68 -10.33
N GLU A 236 13.90 -8.95 -11.43
CA GLU A 236 13.52 -7.54 -11.56
C GLU A 236 12.01 -7.35 -11.32
N LEU A 237 11.18 -8.18 -11.94
CA LEU A 237 9.72 -8.12 -11.80
C LEU A 237 9.27 -8.43 -10.36
N VAL A 238 9.89 -9.41 -9.70
CA VAL A 238 9.59 -9.72 -8.30
C VAL A 238 10.01 -8.57 -7.37
N GLN A 239 11.18 -7.99 -7.57
CA GLN A 239 11.64 -6.83 -6.78
C GLN A 239 10.82 -5.57 -7.04
N GLU A 240 10.31 -5.38 -8.25
CA GLU A 240 9.39 -4.27 -8.55
C GLU A 240 8.01 -4.51 -7.92
N ALA A 241 7.51 -5.74 -7.96
CA ALA A 241 6.25 -6.12 -7.31
C ALA A 241 6.31 -5.92 -5.79
N ASP A 242 7.40 -6.33 -5.14
CA ASP A 242 7.63 -6.12 -3.71
C ASP A 242 7.69 -4.64 -3.34
N ARG A 243 8.40 -3.83 -4.13
CA ARG A 243 8.39 -2.37 -3.92
C ARG A 243 7.00 -1.75 -4.11
N ALA A 244 6.24 -2.24 -5.08
CA ALA A 244 4.91 -1.74 -5.37
C ALA A 244 3.91 -2.07 -4.25
N SER A 245 3.97 -3.27 -3.65
CA SER A 245 3.11 -3.61 -2.51
C SER A 245 3.39 -2.69 -1.32
N VAL A 246 4.66 -2.44 -0.99
CA VAL A 246 5.04 -1.55 0.12
C VAL A 246 4.68 -0.08 -0.15
N ALA A 247 4.87 0.41 -1.38
CA ALA A 247 4.56 1.79 -1.76
C ALA A 247 3.06 2.11 -1.69
N GLN A 248 2.20 1.11 -1.90
CA GLN A 248 0.75 1.25 -1.86
C GLN A 248 0.25 1.68 -0.48
N PHE A 249 0.86 1.22 0.60
CA PHE A 249 0.44 1.52 1.98
C PHE A 249 0.97 2.85 2.54
N MET A 250 1.91 3.50 1.86
CA MET A 250 2.51 4.76 2.33
C MET A 250 1.73 6.03 1.91
N GLY A 251 0.72 5.90 1.06
CA GLY A 251 -0.18 6.99 0.69
C GLY A 251 0.42 7.99 -0.30
N ALA A 252 -0.37 8.29 -1.33
CA ALA A 252 -0.11 9.20 -2.46
C ALA A 252 0.91 8.71 -3.51
N ASN A 253 0.38 8.47 -4.72
CA ASN A 253 1.08 8.45 -6.01
C ASN A 253 1.89 7.20 -6.39
N ALA A 254 1.30 6.00 -6.20
CA ALA A 254 1.82 4.75 -6.77
C ALA A 254 2.06 4.83 -8.30
N SER A 255 1.17 5.49 -9.05
CA SER A 255 1.31 5.64 -10.52
C SER A 255 2.41 6.64 -10.92
N GLN A 256 2.63 7.68 -10.12
CA GLN A 256 3.68 8.70 -10.37
C GLN A 256 5.07 8.22 -9.90
N ALA A 257 5.11 7.33 -8.91
CA ALA A 257 6.31 6.60 -8.50
C ALA A 257 6.75 5.56 -9.55
N LEU A 258 5.81 5.04 -10.35
CA LEU A 258 6.08 4.08 -11.42
C LEU A 258 6.66 4.74 -12.70
N GLU A 259 6.39 6.02 -12.94
CA GLU A 259 6.81 6.73 -14.16
C GLU A 259 8.23 7.30 -14.12
N ARG A 260 8.87 7.34 -12.94
CA ARG A 260 10.28 7.72 -12.84
C ARG A 260 11.03 6.55 -12.24
N ALA A 261 11.99 5.98 -13.00
CA ALA A 261 12.98 5.05 -12.48
C ALA A 261 13.86 5.77 -11.44
N GLN A 262 13.32 5.97 -10.24
CA GLN A 262 14.06 6.53 -9.13
C GLN A 262 14.79 5.39 -8.43
N PRO A 263 16.10 5.51 -8.19
CA PRO A 263 16.85 4.51 -7.42
C PRO A 263 16.21 4.36 -6.03
N SER A 264 16.33 3.20 -5.39
CA SER A 264 15.76 2.99 -4.05
C SER A 264 16.26 4.04 -3.05
N LEU A 265 15.49 4.38 -2.02
CA LEU A 265 15.90 5.34 -0.98
C LEU A 265 17.31 5.01 -0.41
N PRO A 266 17.67 3.75 -0.11
CA PRO A 266 19.03 3.40 0.29
C PRO A 266 20.10 3.72 -0.75
N ARG A 267 19.80 3.48 -2.03
CA ARG A 267 20.70 3.83 -3.14
C ARG A 267 20.82 5.33 -3.30
N GLN A 268 19.73 6.08 -3.15
CA GLN A 268 19.75 7.54 -3.13
C GLN A 268 20.51 8.10 -1.92
N ILE A 269 20.38 7.50 -0.73
CA ILE A 269 21.17 7.86 0.45
C ILE A 269 22.65 7.58 0.23
N LEU A 270 23.00 6.45 -0.39
CA LEU A 270 24.38 6.15 -0.76
C LEU A 270 24.93 7.16 -1.78
N THR A 271 24.16 7.50 -2.81
CA THR A 271 24.54 8.53 -3.79
C THR A 271 24.69 9.90 -3.12
N ALA A 272 23.76 10.28 -2.23
CA ALA A 272 23.86 11.50 -1.44
C ALA A 272 25.15 11.51 -0.61
N LEU A 273 25.46 10.42 0.08
CA LEU A 273 26.68 10.28 0.87
C LEU A 273 27.94 10.39 0.01
N GLN A 274 27.99 9.72 -1.14
CA GLN A 274 29.12 9.78 -2.07
C GLN A 274 29.37 11.22 -2.54
N GLU A 275 28.32 11.94 -2.95
CA GLU A 275 28.45 13.33 -3.38
C GLU A 275 28.81 14.28 -2.24
N LEU A 276 28.12 14.19 -1.10
CA LEU A 276 28.35 15.06 0.06
C LEU A 276 29.78 14.93 0.59
N VAL A 277 30.31 13.71 0.63
CA VAL A 277 31.68 13.41 1.05
C VAL A 277 32.73 14.02 0.11
N GLN A 278 32.43 14.10 -1.19
CA GLN A 278 33.36 14.67 -2.17
C GLN A 278 33.24 16.20 -2.30
N THR A 279 32.06 16.77 -2.06
CA THR A 279 31.77 18.18 -2.41
C THR A 279 31.54 19.10 -1.21
N GLN A 280 31.05 18.59 -0.09
CA GLN A 280 30.56 19.43 1.02
C GLN A 280 31.17 19.12 2.39
N PHE A 281 31.56 17.88 2.66
CA PHE A 281 32.15 17.52 3.95
C PHE A 281 33.62 17.91 4.05
N LYS A 282 33.96 18.61 5.14
CA LYS A 282 35.34 18.92 5.49
C LYS A 282 35.91 17.77 6.31
N LEU A 283 36.67 16.89 5.67
CA LEU A 283 37.21 15.68 6.30
C LEU A 283 38.63 15.90 6.85
N SER A 284 38.93 15.28 7.99
CA SER A 284 40.28 15.05 8.51
C SER A 284 41.14 16.32 8.71
N ASN A 285 40.55 17.46 9.08
CA ASN A 285 41.33 18.67 9.37
C ASN A 285 42.22 18.46 10.62
N PRO A 286 43.52 18.77 10.55
CA PRO A 286 44.46 18.48 11.64
C PRO A 286 44.38 19.48 12.81
N ASN A 287 43.86 20.70 12.58
CA ASN A 287 43.94 21.81 13.53
C ASN A 287 42.57 22.45 13.87
N SER A 288 41.46 21.87 13.39
CA SER A 288 40.11 22.43 13.59
C SER A 288 39.04 21.35 13.56
N GLY A 289 37.80 21.73 13.91
CA GLY A 289 36.63 20.88 13.73
C GLY A 289 36.49 20.38 12.28
N SER A 290 36.03 19.14 12.14
CA SER A 290 35.77 18.46 10.86
C SER A 290 34.35 17.93 10.86
N ASP A 291 33.77 17.75 9.66
CA ASP A 291 32.50 17.05 9.50
C ASP A 291 32.67 15.52 9.66
N GLY A 292 33.90 15.03 9.51
CA GLY A 292 34.29 13.66 9.77
C GLY A 292 35.79 13.39 9.69
N TRP A 293 36.18 12.17 10.05
CA TRP A 293 37.57 11.72 10.16
C TRP A 293 37.75 10.38 9.45
N LEU A 294 38.66 10.35 8.46
CA LEU A 294 38.98 9.13 7.73
C LEU A 294 40.16 8.42 8.40
N THR A 295 39.95 7.19 8.86
CA THR A 295 41.00 6.31 9.43
C THR A 295 41.27 5.14 8.47
N GLU A 296 42.34 4.36 8.70
CA GLU A 296 42.73 3.24 7.82
C GLU A 296 41.59 2.25 7.51
N GLY A 297 40.64 2.06 8.44
CA GLY A 297 39.56 1.08 8.30
C GLY A 297 38.14 1.65 8.27
N ALA A 298 37.94 2.96 8.42
CA ALA A 298 36.60 3.55 8.51
C ALA A 298 36.58 5.06 8.28
N LEU A 299 35.49 5.55 7.68
CA LEU A 299 35.11 6.95 7.72
C LEU A 299 34.16 7.19 8.90
N TRP A 300 34.48 8.16 9.74
CA TRP A 300 33.66 8.57 10.88
C TRP A 300 33.03 9.92 10.59
N LEU A 301 31.70 10.01 10.49
CA LEU A 301 31.00 11.26 10.22
C LEU A 301 30.16 11.70 11.41
N ILE A 302 30.03 13.01 11.67
CA ILE A 302 29.17 13.50 12.76
C ILE A 302 27.71 13.16 12.46
N SER A 303 27.05 12.45 13.39
CA SER A 303 25.74 11.84 13.15
C SER A 303 24.63 12.83 12.78
N LYS A 304 24.41 13.87 13.60
CA LYS A 304 23.34 14.85 13.39
C LYS A 304 23.52 15.65 12.09
N THR A 305 24.71 16.21 11.86
CA THR A 305 24.98 17.02 10.67
C THR A 305 24.92 16.18 9.39
N THR A 306 25.36 14.93 9.45
CA THR A 306 25.27 14.00 8.31
C THR A 306 23.82 13.69 7.97
N ALA A 307 22.97 13.40 8.96
CA ALA A 307 21.54 13.18 8.75
C ALA A 307 20.86 14.38 8.08
N ASP A 308 21.13 15.58 8.61
CA ASP A 308 20.50 16.81 8.13
C ASP A 308 20.92 17.13 6.68
N ARG A 309 22.20 16.91 6.32
CA ARG A 309 22.68 17.12 4.95
C ARG A 309 22.19 16.07 3.96
N ILE A 310 22.11 14.80 4.35
CA ILE A 310 21.50 13.75 3.52
C ILE A 310 20.03 14.11 3.24
N ARG A 311 19.27 14.49 4.27
CA ARG A 311 17.87 14.89 4.12
C ARG A 311 17.72 16.08 3.18
N ALA A 312 18.54 17.12 3.37
CA ALA A 312 18.54 18.29 2.51
C ALA A 312 18.85 17.94 1.04
N TRP A 313 19.86 17.10 0.80
CA TRP A 313 20.21 16.66 -0.55
C TRP A 313 19.08 15.87 -1.21
N LEU A 314 18.48 14.92 -0.50
CA LEU A 314 17.37 14.11 -1.03
C LEU A 314 16.16 14.97 -1.37
N LEU A 315 15.79 15.91 -0.50
CA LEU A 315 14.71 16.86 -0.76
C LEU A 315 15.00 17.76 -1.98
N GLN A 316 16.26 18.19 -2.16
CA GLN A 316 16.67 18.96 -3.34
C GLN A 316 16.55 18.16 -4.64
N GLN A 317 16.81 16.85 -4.60
CA GLN A 317 16.63 15.94 -5.74
C GLN A 317 15.16 15.55 -5.98
N GLY A 318 14.21 16.12 -5.23
CA GLY A 318 12.77 15.89 -5.39
C GLY A 318 12.27 14.58 -4.77
N VAL A 319 13.05 13.98 -3.85
CA VAL A 319 12.66 12.78 -3.12
C VAL A 319 11.72 13.16 -1.99
N THR A 320 10.47 12.71 -2.04
CA THR A 320 9.43 13.10 -1.06
C THR A 320 9.26 12.13 0.11
N SER A 321 9.90 10.95 0.07
CA SER A 321 9.77 9.87 1.07
C SER A 321 10.89 9.84 2.12
N VAL A 322 11.59 10.97 2.32
CA VAL A 322 12.75 11.02 3.22
C VAL A 322 12.30 11.02 4.70
N PRO A 323 12.89 10.19 5.57
CA PRO A 323 12.57 10.19 7.00
C PRO A 323 12.83 11.55 7.69
N ASP A 324 11.80 12.09 8.34
CA ASP A 324 11.91 13.31 9.14
C ASP A 324 12.71 13.10 10.43
N ASN A 325 12.75 11.87 10.95
CA ASN A 325 13.47 11.50 12.16
C ASN A 325 14.85 10.91 11.85
N ASN A 326 15.90 11.42 12.52
CA ASN A 326 17.27 10.92 12.41
C ASN A 326 17.38 9.43 12.78
N THR A 327 16.64 8.96 13.78
CA THR A 327 16.65 7.53 14.16
C THR A 327 16.20 6.65 13.00
N ARG A 328 15.08 7.01 12.36
CA ARG A 328 14.53 6.28 11.21
C ARG A 328 15.48 6.32 10.01
N LEU A 329 16.14 7.45 9.78
CA LEU A 329 17.16 7.55 8.72
C LEU A 329 18.35 6.62 8.99
N PHE A 330 18.83 6.56 10.24
CA PHE A 330 19.95 5.70 10.61
C PHE A 330 19.60 4.21 10.57
N ASP A 331 18.38 3.85 10.98
CA ASP A 331 17.88 2.47 10.89
C ASP A 331 17.81 2.01 9.44
N GLU A 332 17.33 2.86 8.52
CA GLU A 332 17.30 2.59 7.08
C GLU A 332 18.72 2.39 6.53
N MET A 333 19.64 3.27 6.89
CA MET A 333 21.04 3.16 6.48
C MET A 333 21.70 1.89 7.02
N GLN A 334 21.37 1.49 8.24
CA GLN A 334 21.88 0.28 8.88
C GLN A 334 21.27 -1.00 8.27
N ALA A 335 19.96 -1.01 8.00
CA ALA A 335 19.25 -2.15 7.37
C ALA A 335 19.83 -2.51 6.00
N HIS A 336 20.30 -1.50 5.25
CA HIS A 336 20.95 -1.69 3.95
C HIS A 336 22.50 -1.73 4.03
N GLY A 337 23.05 -1.86 5.25
CA GLY A 337 24.47 -2.06 5.51
C GLY A 337 25.37 -0.86 5.16
N LEU A 338 24.80 0.35 5.00
CA LEU A 338 25.57 1.57 4.73
C LEU A 338 26.40 2.01 5.95
N LEU A 339 25.95 1.62 7.15
CA LEU A 339 26.62 1.89 8.42
C LEU A 339 27.25 0.61 9.01
N ILE A 340 28.37 0.78 9.70
CA ILE A 340 28.99 -0.24 10.54
C ILE A 340 28.45 -0.02 11.97
N PRO A 341 27.57 -0.89 12.49
CA PRO A 341 26.94 -0.68 13.79
C PRO A 341 27.89 -0.90 14.95
N THR A 342 27.54 -0.38 16.12
CA THR A 342 28.22 -0.69 17.39
C THR A 342 28.11 -2.18 17.72
N PRO A 343 28.94 -2.73 18.63
CA PRO A 343 28.80 -4.11 19.11
C PRO A 343 27.41 -4.43 19.72
N GLU A 344 26.69 -3.39 20.16
CA GLU A 344 25.34 -3.46 20.70
C GLU A 344 24.24 -3.37 19.61
N GLY A 345 24.62 -3.25 18.34
CA GLY A 345 23.69 -3.15 17.21
C GLY A 345 23.10 -1.76 16.98
N LYS A 346 23.68 -0.69 17.56
CA LYS A 346 23.21 0.70 17.35
C LYS A 346 23.95 1.36 16.19
N ALA A 347 23.27 2.29 15.50
CA ALA A 347 23.85 3.04 14.38
C ALA A 347 24.90 4.10 14.80
N VAL A 348 24.73 4.68 15.99
CA VAL A 348 25.53 5.82 16.45
C VAL A 348 26.59 5.38 17.46
N TRP A 349 27.83 5.80 17.21
CA TRP A 349 28.98 5.58 18.08
C TRP A 349 29.26 6.83 18.91
N THR A 350 29.65 6.66 20.17
CA THR A 350 30.20 7.76 20.99
C THR A 350 31.71 7.64 21.00
N CYS A 351 32.42 8.60 20.41
CA CYS A 351 33.87 8.53 20.21
C CYS A 351 34.60 9.75 20.79
N LYS A 352 35.79 9.52 21.33
CA LYS A 352 36.79 10.57 21.58
C LYS A 352 37.70 10.69 20.36
N ILE A 353 38.04 11.92 20.00
CA ILE A 353 38.91 12.23 18.86
C ILE A 353 40.15 12.93 19.39
N THR A 354 41.32 12.43 18.99
CA THR A 354 42.63 12.99 19.36
C THR A 354 43.48 13.13 18.12
N ALA A 355 43.77 14.37 17.69
CA ALA A 355 44.71 14.63 16.61
C ALA A 355 46.16 14.55 17.11
N ASP A 356 47.09 14.16 16.26
CA ASP A 356 48.53 14.11 16.58
C ASP A 356 49.11 15.51 16.87
N SER A 357 48.44 16.56 16.39
CA SER A 357 48.71 17.97 16.69
C SER A 357 48.38 18.36 18.14
N GLY A 358 47.74 17.47 18.90
CA GLY A 358 47.22 17.75 20.24
C GLY A 358 45.82 18.36 20.26
N TRP A 359 45.19 18.58 19.10
CA TRP A 359 43.81 19.08 19.03
C TRP A 359 42.79 18.00 19.42
N THR A 360 41.85 18.35 20.30
CA THR A 360 40.71 17.52 20.67
C THR A 360 39.44 18.39 20.83
N PRO A 361 38.23 17.87 20.54
CA PRO A 361 36.99 18.64 20.67
C PRO A 361 36.52 18.83 22.12
N GLY A 362 37.28 18.38 23.13
CA GLY A 362 36.98 18.56 24.56
C GLY A 362 35.83 17.70 25.13
N CYS A 363 34.91 17.21 24.29
CA CYS A 363 33.86 16.26 24.67
C CYS A 363 33.73 15.11 23.66
N PRO A 364 33.19 13.93 24.06
CA PRO A 364 32.91 12.85 23.12
C PRO A 364 31.86 13.28 22.08
N LEU A 365 32.07 12.90 20.82
CA LEU A 365 31.16 13.18 19.71
C LEU A 365 30.37 11.93 19.31
N THR A 366 29.15 12.14 18.80
CA THR A 366 28.30 11.08 18.26
C THR A 366 28.53 10.93 16.76
N LEU A 367 29.12 9.80 16.35
CA LEU A 367 29.60 9.55 15.00
C LEU A 367 28.88 8.36 14.35
N LEU A 368 28.76 8.40 13.02
CA LEU A 368 28.41 7.29 12.16
C LEU A 368 29.69 6.69 11.59
N ARG A 369 29.77 5.36 11.55
CA ARG A 369 30.93 4.64 11.03
C ARG A 369 30.58 4.03 9.68
N LEU A 370 31.34 4.36 8.63
CA LEU A 370 31.10 3.90 7.26
C LEU A 370 32.35 3.22 6.68
N SER A 371 32.14 2.30 5.73
CA SER A 371 33.23 1.68 4.97
C SER A 371 33.69 2.61 3.84
N PRO A 372 34.97 3.02 3.78
CA PRO A 372 35.49 3.89 2.72
C PRO A 372 35.29 3.31 1.31
N ALA A 373 35.39 1.99 1.16
CA ALA A 373 35.24 1.30 -0.12
C ALA A 373 33.85 1.50 -0.78
N ARG A 374 32.82 1.83 0.02
CA ARG A 374 31.48 2.14 -0.50
C ARG A 374 31.32 3.59 -0.96
N LEU A 375 32.15 4.50 -0.44
CA LEU A 375 32.06 5.93 -0.70
C LEU A 375 33.00 6.39 -1.82
N TRP A 376 34.11 5.67 -2.00
CA TRP A 376 35.09 5.90 -3.06
C TRP A 376 35.40 4.58 -3.78
N PRO A 377 34.56 4.17 -4.74
CA PRO A 377 34.88 3.02 -5.59
C PRO A 377 36.11 3.33 -6.47
N PRO A 378 36.95 2.33 -6.81
CA PRO A 378 38.07 2.53 -7.74
C PRO A 378 37.53 3.03 -9.09
N PRO A 379 38.18 4.01 -9.75
CA PRO A 379 39.55 4.49 -9.57
C PRO A 379 39.66 5.81 -8.76
N THR A 380 38.69 6.14 -7.92
CA THR A 380 38.63 7.44 -7.24
C THR A 380 39.71 7.57 -6.16
N ASP A 381 40.48 8.67 -6.19
CA ASP A 381 41.48 8.96 -5.15
C ASP A 381 40.81 9.13 -3.77
N HIS A 382 41.37 8.46 -2.76
CA HIS A 382 40.92 8.61 -1.38
C HIS A 382 41.52 9.89 -0.75
N PRO A 383 40.77 10.61 0.10
CA PRO A 383 41.34 11.71 0.87
C PRO A 383 42.45 11.22 1.81
N ALA A 384 43.33 12.13 2.22
CA ALA A 384 44.37 11.81 3.20
C ALA A 384 43.74 11.29 4.52
N SER A 385 44.33 10.23 5.07
CA SER A 385 43.95 9.71 6.38
C SER A 385 44.20 10.77 7.47
N PHE A 386 43.33 10.79 8.45
CA PHE A 386 43.43 11.64 9.62
C PHE A 386 44.67 11.28 10.43
N ALA A 387 45.54 12.27 10.66
CA ALA A 387 46.69 12.18 11.56
C ALA A 387 46.21 12.29 13.02
N GLY A 388 45.71 11.17 13.54
CA GLY A 388 45.15 11.06 14.89
C GLY A 388 44.36 9.78 15.09
N GLN A 389 43.68 9.69 16.23
CA GLN A 389 42.87 8.53 16.61
C GLN A 389 41.41 8.89 16.88
N VAL A 390 40.52 7.99 16.47
CA VAL A 390 39.09 8.00 16.81
C VAL A 390 38.82 6.77 17.66
N THR A 391 38.65 6.96 18.97
CA THR A 391 38.48 5.85 19.93
C THR A 391 37.04 5.79 20.44
N PRO A 392 36.31 4.69 20.23
CA PRO A 392 35.00 4.46 20.85
C PRO A 392 35.08 4.47 22.38
N VAL A 393 34.13 5.14 23.04
CA VAL A 393 34.01 5.13 24.50
C VAL A 393 33.02 4.04 24.91
N THR A 394 33.50 3.01 25.61
CA THR A 394 32.62 2.00 26.22
C THR A 394 32.00 2.60 27.48
N ILE A 395 30.71 2.93 27.45
CA ILE A 395 29.99 3.37 28.66
C ILE A 395 29.66 2.10 29.46
N THR A 396 30.51 1.76 30.43
CA THR A 396 30.14 0.80 31.48
C THR A 396 29.18 1.53 32.41
N SER A 397 27.92 1.10 32.44
CA SER A 397 26.89 1.66 33.31
C SER A 397 27.31 1.54 34.78
N ASN A 398 27.74 2.64 35.40
CA ASN A 398 27.71 2.82 36.83
C ASN A 398 27.01 4.14 37.15
N GLN A 399 25.97 4.03 37.97
CA GLN A 399 25.08 5.10 38.39
C GLN A 399 25.77 6.09 39.34
N GLN A 400 25.75 7.37 39.00
CA GLN A 400 25.64 8.57 39.86
C GLN A 400 25.90 9.77 38.92
N GLY A 401 25.11 10.82 38.78
CA GLY A 401 23.93 11.34 39.46
C GLY A 401 23.98 12.85 39.18
N ALA A 402 23.10 13.35 38.32
CA ALA A 402 22.81 14.79 38.22
C ALA A 402 21.36 14.93 37.71
N THR A 403 20.59 15.59 38.54
CA THR A 403 19.13 15.73 38.61
C THR A 403 18.54 16.55 37.47
N ALA A 404 17.43 16.07 36.90
CA ALA A 404 16.34 16.91 36.41
C ALA A 404 15.03 16.16 36.70
N ASP A 405 14.13 16.83 37.42
CA ASP A 405 12.94 16.29 38.07
C ASP A 405 12.02 15.49 37.15
N ALA A 406 11.52 14.41 37.73
CA ALA A 406 10.39 13.65 37.24
C ALA A 406 9.10 14.31 37.75
N ASP A 407 8.13 14.46 36.86
CA ASP A 407 6.75 14.11 37.21
C ASP A 407 6.29 13.06 36.21
N ILE A 408 6.15 11.85 36.74
CA ILE A 408 5.53 10.69 36.11
C ILE A 408 4.09 10.69 36.59
N GLU A 409 3.15 10.88 35.66
CA GLU A 409 1.86 10.19 35.75
C GLU A 409 1.75 9.22 34.58
N HIS A 410 1.77 7.94 34.93
CA HIS A 410 1.34 6.83 34.10
C HIS A 410 -0.18 6.90 33.92
N THR A 411 -0.65 6.96 32.67
CA THR A 411 -1.87 6.25 32.27
C THR A 411 -1.69 5.65 30.87
N ASP A 412 -1.81 4.33 30.82
CA ASP A 412 -1.94 3.51 29.62
C ASP A 412 -3.24 3.83 28.87
N ASN A 413 -3.13 3.99 27.55
CA ASN A 413 -3.90 3.30 26.50
C ASN A 413 -3.94 4.18 25.24
N SER A 414 -3.22 3.78 24.20
CA SER A 414 -3.66 4.06 22.83
C SER A 414 -3.42 2.83 21.97
N SER A 415 -4.54 2.19 21.64
CA SER A 415 -4.69 1.08 20.72
C SER A 415 -4.10 1.42 19.35
N PRO A 416 -3.67 0.40 18.56
CA PRO A 416 -3.23 0.62 17.20
C PRO A 416 -4.40 1.20 16.39
N THR A 417 -4.16 2.25 15.63
CA THR A 417 -5.13 2.77 14.68
C THR A 417 -5.39 1.70 13.63
N THR A 418 -6.56 1.06 13.71
CA THR A 418 -7.06 0.13 12.71
C THR A 418 -7.29 0.93 11.42
N THR A 419 -6.40 0.78 10.45
CA THR A 419 -6.73 1.08 9.05
C THR A 419 -7.91 0.16 8.70
N SER A 420 -9.02 0.73 8.25
CA SER A 420 -10.19 -0.09 7.92
C SER A 420 -9.84 -1.00 6.74
N GLU A 421 -10.22 -2.28 6.78
CA GLU A 421 -10.04 -3.20 5.64
C GLU A 421 -10.64 -2.59 4.36
N THR A 422 -11.72 -1.81 4.49
CA THR A 422 -12.36 -1.07 3.40
C THR A 422 -11.43 -0.07 2.69
N ASP A 423 -10.56 0.65 3.40
CA ASP A 423 -9.65 1.62 2.77
C ASP A 423 -8.50 0.93 2.01
N LEU A 424 -8.03 -0.22 2.52
CA LEU A 424 -6.99 -1.04 1.88
C LEU A 424 -7.50 -1.72 0.61
N VAL A 425 -8.74 -2.20 0.69
CA VAL A 425 -9.47 -2.82 -0.40
C VAL A 425 -9.66 -1.81 -1.54
N ASP A 426 -10.19 -0.61 -1.28
CA ASP A 426 -10.41 0.43 -2.30
C ASP A 426 -9.11 0.94 -2.96
N LEU A 427 -8.03 1.08 -2.19
CA LEU A 427 -6.74 1.53 -2.72
C LEU A 427 -6.09 0.49 -3.64
N THR A 428 -6.19 -0.80 -3.27
CA THR A 428 -5.74 -1.92 -4.10
C THR A 428 -6.55 -2.01 -5.39
N PHE A 429 -7.87 -1.87 -5.28
CA PHE A 429 -8.78 -1.87 -6.42
C PHE A 429 -8.47 -0.79 -7.47
N SER A 430 -8.13 0.42 -7.03
CA SER A 430 -7.79 1.52 -7.95
C SER A 430 -6.56 1.23 -8.82
N LEU A 431 -5.68 0.34 -8.39
CA LEU A 431 -4.39 0.09 -9.03
C LEU A 431 -4.43 -1.10 -10.02
N PHE A 432 -5.34 -2.05 -9.80
CA PHE A 432 -5.56 -3.19 -10.69
C PHE A 432 -6.68 -2.95 -11.72
N ALA A 433 -7.28 -1.76 -11.73
CA ALA A 433 -8.20 -1.32 -12.77
C ALA A 433 -7.55 -1.38 -14.17
N PRO A 434 -8.31 -1.66 -15.24
CA PRO A 434 -7.78 -1.73 -16.60
C PRO A 434 -7.11 -0.42 -17.01
N GLU A 435 -5.90 -0.51 -17.56
CA GLU A 435 -5.26 0.59 -18.30
C GLU A 435 -5.81 0.56 -19.73
N ASP A 436 -6.56 1.60 -20.13
CA ASP A 436 -7.05 1.73 -21.50
C ASP A 436 -5.87 1.83 -22.46
N VAL A 437 -5.64 0.77 -23.24
CA VAL A 437 -4.64 0.74 -24.31
C VAL A 437 -5.13 1.64 -25.44
N HIS A 438 -4.53 2.82 -25.57
CA HIS A 438 -4.63 3.65 -26.76
C HIS A 438 -3.85 3.00 -27.93
N ALA A 439 -4.51 2.06 -28.61
CA ALA A 439 -4.14 1.65 -29.95
C ALA A 439 -4.66 2.70 -30.95
N GLY A 440 -3.77 3.60 -31.38
CA GLY A 440 -4.02 4.46 -32.53
C GLY A 440 -3.89 3.67 -33.83
N ARG A 441 -5.01 3.36 -34.47
CA ARG A 441 -5.13 3.38 -35.95
C ARG A 441 -6.60 3.36 -36.37
N ASN A 442 -7.04 4.50 -36.91
CA ASN A 442 -8.20 4.61 -37.78
C ASN A 442 -8.04 3.66 -38.98
N PRO A 443 -9.15 3.04 -39.43
CA PRO A 443 -9.89 3.64 -40.53
C PRO A 443 -11.41 3.66 -40.30
N GLN A 444 -12.00 4.85 -40.40
CA GLN A 444 -13.41 5.00 -40.73
C GLN A 444 -13.61 4.66 -42.21
N ASN A 445 -14.55 3.75 -42.51
CA ASN A 445 -15.65 4.06 -43.43
C ASN A 445 -16.79 3.02 -43.37
N ILE A 446 -17.92 3.48 -42.83
CA ILE A 446 -19.32 3.38 -43.30
C ILE A 446 -19.90 1.98 -43.67
N ILE A 447 -20.90 1.55 -42.88
CA ILE A 447 -22.32 1.20 -43.19
C ILE A 447 -22.80 0.06 -42.26
N THR A 448 -23.76 0.36 -41.39
CA THR A 448 -24.69 -0.57 -40.72
C THR A 448 -25.81 -0.97 -41.72
N GLU A 449 -26.38 -2.17 -41.77
CA GLU A 449 -27.27 -2.76 -40.76
C GLU A 449 -27.59 -4.26 -41.04
N THR A 450 -27.76 -5.00 -39.94
CA THR A 450 -28.68 -6.13 -39.62
C THR A 450 -28.93 -7.35 -40.53
N GLU A 451 -28.60 -8.53 -39.95
CA GLU A 451 -29.39 -9.75 -39.65
C GLU A 451 -30.06 -10.63 -40.75
N ASN A 452 -29.78 -11.94 -40.55
CA ASN A 452 -30.54 -13.16 -40.85
C ASN A 452 -30.28 -14.04 -42.10
N GLU A 453 -30.16 -15.32 -41.72
CA GLU A 453 -30.02 -16.60 -42.39
C GLU A 453 -30.78 -16.88 -43.71
N THR A 454 -30.06 -17.64 -44.55
CA THR A 454 -30.50 -18.77 -45.41
C THR A 454 -31.23 -18.58 -46.75
N VAL A 455 -30.56 -19.20 -47.74
CA VAL A 455 -31.05 -19.97 -48.91
C VAL A 455 -31.34 -19.23 -50.22
N PHE A 456 -30.68 -19.79 -51.23
CA PHE A 456 -30.59 -19.50 -52.65
C PHE A 456 -31.89 -19.85 -53.41
N PHE A 457 -32.34 -19.00 -54.35
CA PHE A 457 -32.79 -19.31 -55.74
C PHE A 457 -33.36 -18.03 -56.42
N PRO A 458 -33.12 -17.79 -57.73
CA PRO A 458 -33.54 -16.55 -58.41
C PRO A 458 -34.79 -16.73 -59.29
N ALA A 459 -35.66 -15.71 -59.35
CA ALA A 459 -36.52 -15.40 -60.49
C ALA A 459 -37.05 -13.94 -60.42
N GLU A 460 -37.24 -13.38 -61.61
CA GLU A 460 -37.39 -11.97 -61.99
C GLU A 460 -38.90 -11.51 -62.01
N PRO A 461 -39.30 -10.35 -62.58
CA PRO A 461 -39.75 -9.14 -61.89
C PRO A 461 -41.23 -8.74 -62.15
N GLN A 462 -41.77 -7.74 -61.43
CA GLN A 462 -42.81 -6.78 -61.88
C GLN A 462 -43.06 -5.69 -60.80
N LYS A 463 -42.79 -4.40 -61.06
CA LYS A 463 -43.75 -3.30 -61.41
C LYS A 463 -45.03 -3.32 -60.54
N THR A 464 -45.48 -2.27 -59.85
CA THR A 464 -45.76 -0.90 -60.34
C THR A 464 -46.17 0.00 -59.14
N SER A 465 -45.78 1.29 -59.16
CA SER A 465 -46.55 2.53 -58.84
C SER A 465 -47.52 2.59 -57.62
N VAL A 466 -47.70 3.65 -56.83
CA VAL A 466 -47.88 5.10 -57.10
C VAL A 466 -47.71 5.86 -55.76
N SER A 467 -47.24 7.11 -55.82
CA SER A 467 -47.18 8.15 -54.75
C SER A 467 -48.56 8.87 -54.54
N PRO A 468 -48.69 10.07 -53.92
CA PRO A 468 -48.25 10.60 -52.61
C PRO A 468 -49.36 11.42 -51.86
N GLU A 469 -48.96 12.14 -50.79
CA GLU A 469 -49.53 13.38 -50.20
C GLU A 469 -50.85 13.27 -49.38
N HIS A 470 -51.18 14.05 -48.34
CA HIS A 470 -50.61 15.21 -47.63
C HIS A 470 -51.38 15.40 -46.28
N ASN A 471 -50.75 16.08 -45.33
CA ASN A 471 -51.26 17.04 -44.32
C ASN A 471 -52.29 16.68 -43.22
N ASP A 472 -51.77 16.76 -41.98
CA ASP A 472 -52.08 17.69 -40.89
C ASP A 472 -53.47 17.84 -40.23
N SER A 473 -53.37 17.84 -38.89
CA SER A 473 -54.12 18.61 -37.88
C SER A 473 -55.35 18.01 -37.17
N GLU A 474 -55.10 17.69 -35.90
CA GLU A 474 -55.79 18.18 -34.68
C GLU A 474 -57.22 17.73 -34.29
N LYS A 475 -57.32 16.96 -33.19
CA LYS A 475 -57.85 17.31 -31.83
C LYS A 475 -58.40 16.05 -31.11
N MET A 476 -57.89 15.66 -29.93
CA MET A 476 -58.28 16.09 -28.56
C MET A 476 -59.75 15.71 -28.25
N VAL A 477 -60.18 15.10 -27.14
CA VAL A 477 -59.95 15.27 -25.67
C VAL A 477 -60.54 13.99 -25.00
N ALA A 478 -60.12 13.46 -23.85
CA ALA A 478 -60.47 13.86 -22.47
C ALA A 478 -60.37 12.58 -21.59
N ASP A 479 -60.18 12.55 -20.28
CA ASP A 479 -59.99 13.55 -19.24
C ASP A 479 -59.71 12.77 -17.93
N SER A 480 -58.89 13.32 -17.03
CA SER A 480 -59.26 13.50 -15.61
C SER A 480 -58.20 14.31 -14.85
N HIS A 481 -58.42 15.64 -14.78
CA HIS A 481 -58.60 16.46 -13.56
C HIS A 481 -57.83 16.03 -12.26
N LEU A 482 -57.09 16.87 -11.51
CA LEU A 482 -57.38 18.24 -11.02
C LEU A 482 -56.13 19.04 -10.57
N ILE A 483 -56.03 20.26 -11.09
CA ILE A 483 -55.92 21.60 -10.45
C ILE A 483 -54.84 21.89 -9.37
N VAL A 484 -54.05 22.89 -9.76
CA VAL A 484 -53.00 23.71 -9.15
C VAL A 484 -53.44 24.55 -7.95
N ARG A 485 -52.54 24.70 -6.97
CA ARG A 485 -52.33 25.96 -6.23
C ARG A 485 -50.83 26.29 -6.19
N GLU A 486 -50.53 27.54 -6.50
CA GLU A 486 -49.23 28.12 -6.80
C GLU A 486 -48.26 28.16 -5.62
N SER A 487 -47.02 27.74 -5.88
CA SER A 487 -45.76 28.13 -5.22
C SER A 487 -44.62 27.80 -6.19
N PRO A 488 -43.48 28.52 -6.15
CA PRO A 488 -42.74 28.92 -7.35
C PRO A 488 -42.06 27.77 -8.09
N VAL A 489 -42.25 27.75 -9.40
CA VAL A 489 -41.46 26.95 -10.35
C VAL A 489 -40.01 27.44 -10.31
N PHE A 490 -39.08 26.58 -9.91
CA PHE A 490 -37.65 26.76 -10.20
C PHE A 490 -37.26 25.85 -11.38
N PRO A 491 -36.63 26.40 -12.44
CA PRO A 491 -36.26 25.65 -13.64
C PRO A 491 -34.98 24.81 -13.42
N ASP A 492 -35.03 23.56 -13.90
CA ASP A 492 -33.93 22.65 -14.26
C ASP A 492 -32.68 22.60 -13.36
N ASP A 493 -32.66 21.59 -12.49
CA ASP A 493 -31.53 21.19 -11.66
C ASP A 493 -30.29 20.80 -12.50
N SER A 494 -29.16 21.45 -12.26
CA SER A 494 -27.86 20.91 -12.71
C SER A 494 -27.63 19.53 -12.09
N GLY A 495 -27.08 18.57 -12.86
CA GLY A 495 -26.75 17.22 -12.35
C GLY A 495 -25.89 17.22 -11.08
N PHE A 496 -25.10 18.28 -10.85
CA PHE A 496 -24.34 18.48 -9.62
C PHE A 496 -25.21 18.65 -8.37
N ILE A 497 -26.30 19.43 -8.45
CA ILE A 497 -27.18 19.69 -7.30
C ILE A 497 -28.02 18.46 -6.97
N ILE A 498 -28.52 17.74 -7.99
CA ILE A 498 -29.21 16.46 -7.79
C ILE A 498 -28.27 15.46 -7.11
N TRP A 499 -27.05 15.32 -7.63
CA TRP A 499 -26.04 14.45 -7.05
C TRP A 499 -25.70 14.82 -5.61
N LEU A 500 -25.54 16.13 -5.32
CA LEU A 500 -25.18 16.62 -4.01
C LEU A 500 -26.28 16.32 -2.97
N ARG A 501 -27.55 16.58 -3.33
CA ARG A 501 -28.72 16.24 -2.50
C ARG A 501 -28.80 14.75 -2.22
N GLU A 502 -28.65 13.92 -3.27
CA GLU A 502 -28.75 12.47 -3.15
C GLU A 502 -27.58 11.87 -2.34
N GLY A 503 -26.37 12.40 -2.52
CA GLY A 503 -25.19 11.98 -1.77
C GLY A 503 -25.29 12.31 -0.28
N ILE A 504 -25.91 13.44 0.08
CA ILE A 504 -26.18 13.79 1.48
C ILE A 504 -27.28 12.89 2.05
N ARG A 505 -28.38 12.69 1.31
CA ARG A 505 -29.51 11.84 1.72
C ARG A 505 -29.11 10.38 1.94
N THR A 506 -28.17 9.87 1.15
CA THR A 506 -27.64 8.50 1.26
C THR A 506 -26.43 8.37 2.18
N HIS A 507 -26.04 9.44 2.88
CA HIS A 507 -24.86 9.52 3.75
C HIS A 507 -23.52 9.20 3.05
N LYS A 508 -23.47 9.29 1.72
CA LYS A 508 -22.23 9.15 0.91
C LYS A 508 -21.40 10.43 0.91
N ILE A 509 -22.03 11.58 1.15
CA ILE A 509 -21.37 12.88 1.31
C ILE A 509 -21.55 13.29 2.77
N ALA A 510 -20.45 13.25 3.54
CA ALA A 510 -20.44 13.71 4.91
C ALA A 510 -20.62 15.24 4.98
N VAL A 511 -21.34 15.68 6.01
CA VAL A 511 -21.64 17.09 6.30
C VAL A 511 -21.11 17.42 7.69
N ASN A 512 -20.42 18.54 7.85
CA ASN A 512 -19.83 19.00 9.12
C ASN A 512 -18.79 18.08 9.77
N ASP A 513 -18.32 17.05 9.08
CA ASP A 513 -17.18 16.23 9.51
C ASP A 513 -15.84 16.96 9.28
N ALA A 514 -14.78 16.58 10.00
CA ALA A 514 -13.43 17.12 9.85
C ALA A 514 -12.86 16.97 8.42
N GLN A 515 -13.30 15.97 7.65
CA GLN A 515 -12.93 15.76 6.25
C GLN A 515 -14.10 15.99 5.26
N ALA A 516 -15.22 16.55 5.74
CA ALA A 516 -16.36 16.86 4.89
C ALA A 516 -15.99 17.91 3.83
N ARG A 517 -16.74 17.91 2.73
CA ARG A 517 -16.64 18.91 1.66
C ARG A 517 -17.85 19.84 1.62
N VAL A 518 -18.80 19.60 2.52
CA VAL A 518 -20.04 20.35 2.73
C VAL A 518 -20.13 20.67 4.21
N HIS A 519 -20.29 21.94 4.55
CA HIS A 519 -20.44 22.39 5.92
C HIS A 519 -21.59 23.38 6.03
N MET A 520 -22.18 23.49 7.22
CA MET A 520 -23.02 24.60 7.62
C MET A 520 -22.15 25.61 8.38
N VAL A 521 -22.23 26.88 8.02
CA VAL A 521 -21.46 27.98 8.63
C VAL A 521 -22.32 29.23 8.66
N GLU A 522 -22.56 29.78 9.84
CA GLU A 522 -23.32 31.01 10.04
C GLU A 522 -24.69 30.99 9.31
N GLY A 523 -25.39 29.86 9.39
CA GLY A 523 -26.68 29.62 8.74
C GLY A 523 -26.63 29.43 7.22
N LYS A 524 -25.44 29.30 6.63
CA LYS A 524 -25.23 29.16 5.17
C LYS A 524 -24.51 27.86 4.84
N VAL A 525 -24.71 27.35 3.61
CA VAL A 525 -24.01 26.15 3.15
C VAL A 525 -22.66 26.52 2.56
N PHE A 526 -21.59 25.94 3.08
CA PHE A 526 -20.25 26.08 2.56
C PHE A 526 -19.82 24.84 1.77
N LEU A 527 -19.52 25.01 0.49
CA LEU A 527 -19.05 23.97 -0.43
C LEU A 527 -17.56 24.16 -0.71
N VAL A 528 -16.73 23.22 -0.25
CA VAL A 528 -15.26 23.28 -0.37
C VAL A 528 -14.83 23.11 -1.84
N SER A 529 -14.15 24.11 -2.39
CA SER A 529 -13.74 24.14 -3.81
C SER A 529 -12.21 24.07 -3.94
N PRO A 530 -11.65 23.29 -4.88
CA PRO A 530 -12.32 22.55 -5.97
C PRO A 530 -12.83 21.15 -5.59
N GLU A 531 -12.62 20.72 -4.35
CA GLU A 531 -12.72 19.32 -3.94
C GLU A 531 -14.13 18.71 -4.09
N ILE A 532 -15.20 19.48 -3.84
CA ILE A 532 -16.57 18.98 -4.04
C ILE A 532 -16.88 18.69 -5.52
N PHE A 533 -16.30 19.46 -6.45
CA PHE A 533 -16.51 19.27 -7.89
C PHE A 533 -15.66 18.13 -8.45
N LYS A 534 -14.45 17.95 -7.91
CA LYS A 534 -13.63 16.78 -8.21
C LYS A 534 -14.33 15.50 -7.74
N LEU A 535 -14.93 15.53 -6.55
CA LEU A 535 -15.71 14.41 -6.04
C LEU A 535 -16.90 14.09 -6.96
N TYR A 536 -17.66 15.10 -7.37
CA TYR A 536 -18.77 14.93 -8.32
C TYR A 536 -18.36 14.23 -9.62
N ILE A 537 -17.32 14.74 -10.30
CA ILE A 537 -16.83 14.14 -11.56
C ILE A 537 -16.32 12.72 -11.34
N LYS A 538 -15.60 12.47 -10.24
CA LYS A 538 -15.13 11.13 -9.88
C LYS A 538 -16.29 10.16 -9.71
N THR A 539 -17.38 10.57 -9.05
CA THR A 539 -18.53 9.68 -8.77
C THR A 539 -19.50 9.51 -9.94
N THR A 540 -19.61 10.50 -10.82
CA THR A 540 -20.60 10.48 -11.91
C THR A 540 -20.01 10.05 -13.25
N SER A 541 -18.76 10.44 -13.55
CA SER A 541 -18.12 10.16 -14.84
C SER A 541 -16.89 9.27 -14.73
N GLY A 542 -16.37 9.00 -13.52
CA GLY A 542 -15.19 8.14 -13.31
C GLY A 542 -13.86 8.73 -13.80
N LYS A 543 -13.90 9.88 -14.46
CA LYS A 543 -12.74 10.57 -15.02
C LYS A 543 -12.01 11.38 -13.95
N THR A 544 -10.68 11.42 -14.03
CA THR A 544 -9.84 12.16 -13.08
C THR A 544 -8.90 13.08 -13.85
N GLY A 545 -9.35 14.30 -14.09
CA GLY A 545 -8.63 15.32 -14.88
C GLY A 545 -9.24 16.72 -14.65
N ASP A 546 -9.14 17.61 -15.64
CA ASP A 546 -9.59 19.01 -15.51
C ASP A 546 -11.11 19.24 -15.71
N GLU A 547 -11.89 18.17 -15.89
CA GLU A 547 -13.33 18.24 -16.16
C GLU A 547 -14.15 18.84 -15.00
N TRP A 548 -13.63 18.81 -13.76
CA TRP A 548 -14.24 19.49 -12.63
C TRP A 548 -14.37 21.01 -12.86
N LYS A 549 -13.53 21.61 -13.71
CA LYS A 549 -13.64 23.03 -14.12
C LYS A 549 -14.94 23.29 -14.89
N LEU A 550 -15.40 22.32 -15.68
CA LEU A 550 -16.68 22.42 -16.39
C LEU A 550 -17.85 22.31 -15.41
N ALA A 551 -17.80 21.37 -14.47
CA ALA A 551 -18.81 21.25 -13.41
C ALA A 551 -18.88 22.52 -12.54
N GLN A 552 -17.73 23.08 -12.16
CA GLN A 552 -17.66 24.31 -11.39
C GLN A 552 -18.22 25.50 -12.19
N LYS A 553 -17.90 25.63 -13.49
CA LYS A 553 -18.49 26.66 -14.36
C LYS A 553 -20.00 26.50 -14.50
N SER A 554 -20.50 25.27 -14.64
CA SER A 554 -21.94 25.00 -14.72
C SER A 554 -22.65 25.36 -13.40
N PHE A 555 -22.04 25.05 -12.25
CA PHE A 555 -22.55 25.48 -10.95
C PHE A 555 -22.58 27.02 -10.80
N GLN A 556 -21.52 27.71 -11.25
CA GLN A 556 -21.49 29.18 -11.21
C GLN A 556 -22.59 29.81 -12.09
N LYS A 557 -22.97 29.18 -13.19
CA LYS A 557 -24.06 29.68 -14.06
C LYS A 557 -25.43 29.64 -13.39
N LEU A 558 -25.63 28.80 -12.37
CA LEU A 558 -26.88 28.70 -11.61
C LEU A 558 -27.12 29.92 -10.71
N LYS A 559 -26.07 30.71 -10.42
CA LYS A 559 -26.15 31.92 -9.57
C LYS A 559 -26.80 31.70 -8.19
N ILE A 560 -26.74 30.48 -7.67
CA ILE A 560 -27.23 30.14 -6.31
C ILE A 560 -26.18 30.37 -5.20
N HIS A 561 -24.94 30.67 -5.57
CA HIS A 561 -23.86 31.02 -4.63
C HIS A 561 -23.90 32.50 -4.30
N CYS A 562 -23.49 32.85 -3.07
CA CYS A 562 -23.27 34.22 -2.63
C CYS A 562 -22.21 34.88 -3.49
N ARG A 563 -22.40 36.17 -3.77
CA ARG A 563 -21.39 37.04 -4.36
C ARG A 563 -21.24 38.23 -3.43
N ASP A 564 -20.00 38.59 -3.12
CA ASP A 564 -19.74 39.79 -2.34
C ASP A 564 -19.96 41.06 -3.19
N ASN A 565 -20.01 42.23 -2.54
CA ASN A 565 -20.16 43.55 -3.16
C ASN A 565 -19.04 43.86 -4.18
N GLU A 566 -17.89 43.19 -4.07
CA GLU A 566 -16.77 43.25 -5.01
C GLU A 566 -16.83 42.21 -6.15
N GLY A 567 -17.90 41.41 -6.23
CA GLY A 567 -18.09 40.38 -7.27
C GLY A 567 -17.29 39.09 -7.06
N ILE A 568 -16.72 38.89 -5.87
CA ILE A 568 -15.98 37.68 -5.50
C ILE A 568 -16.97 36.56 -5.16
N ASN A 569 -16.76 35.38 -5.76
CA ASN A 569 -17.65 34.22 -5.63
C ASN A 569 -17.04 33.09 -4.76
N ILE A 570 -15.82 33.28 -4.24
CA ILE A 570 -15.09 32.30 -3.42
C ILE A 570 -14.78 32.92 -2.06
N TYR A 571 -15.32 32.33 -1.01
CA TYR A 571 -15.11 32.74 0.37
C TYR A 571 -14.00 31.90 1.01
N THR A 572 -13.30 32.48 1.97
CA THR A 572 -12.32 31.78 2.79
C THR A 572 -12.88 31.59 4.19
N CYS A 573 -12.99 30.35 4.63
CA CYS A 573 -13.37 30.01 6.01
C CYS A 573 -12.14 29.59 6.80
N GLU A 574 -12.11 29.96 8.08
CA GLU A 574 -11.12 29.48 9.03
C GLU A 574 -11.67 28.25 9.76
N VAL A 575 -10.91 27.15 9.71
CA VAL A 575 -11.17 25.92 10.45
C VAL A 575 -10.29 25.94 11.70
N LYS A 576 -10.89 26.04 12.89
CA LYS A 576 -10.21 26.02 14.20
C LYS A 576 -10.13 24.60 14.73
N GLY A 577 -8.96 23.98 14.62
CA GLY A 577 -8.68 22.68 15.25
C GLY A 577 -8.02 22.82 16.64
N PRO A 578 -7.97 21.74 17.45
CA PRO A 578 -7.45 21.77 18.82
C PRO A 578 -5.98 22.21 18.95
N ARG A 579 -5.19 22.13 17.87
CA ARG A 579 -3.74 22.46 17.87
C ARG A 579 -3.32 23.41 16.73
N LYS A 580 -4.19 23.70 15.74
CA LYS A 580 -3.84 24.48 14.55
C LYS A 580 -5.09 25.03 13.84
N THR A 581 -5.02 26.27 13.36
CA THR A 581 -5.99 26.88 12.45
C THR A 581 -5.59 26.66 10.99
N ARG A 582 -6.56 26.37 10.12
CA ARG A 582 -6.37 26.23 8.67
C ARG A 582 -7.38 27.09 7.92
N LYS A 583 -7.00 27.58 6.73
CA LYS A 583 -7.91 28.33 5.85
C LYS A 583 -8.36 27.45 4.69
N VAL A 584 -9.66 27.41 4.44
CA VAL A 584 -10.28 26.61 3.36
C VAL A 584 -11.11 27.54 2.48
N LYS A 585 -11.06 27.33 1.16
CA LYS A 585 -11.77 28.16 0.18
C LYS A 585 -12.96 27.42 -0.42
N GLY A 586 -14.06 28.12 -0.66
CA GLY A 586 -15.28 27.49 -1.14
C GLY A 586 -16.38 28.47 -1.53
N TYR A 587 -17.51 27.93 -1.96
CA TYR A 587 -18.73 28.69 -2.26
C TYR A 587 -19.63 28.70 -1.04
N LEU A 588 -20.30 29.83 -0.82
CA LEU A 588 -21.31 29.99 0.22
C LEU A 588 -22.70 30.06 -0.43
N LEU A 589 -23.71 29.40 0.12
CA LEU A 589 -25.10 29.45 -0.39
C LEU A 589 -26.01 29.98 0.73
N GLU A 590 -26.80 31.01 0.43
CA GLU A 590 -27.69 31.66 1.41
C GLU A 590 -28.88 30.82 1.83
N LYS A 591 -29.29 29.87 1.00
CA LYS A 591 -30.50 29.06 1.19
C LYS A 591 -30.13 27.60 1.40
N PRO A 592 -29.95 27.13 2.66
CA PRO A 592 -29.65 25.75 2.97
C PRO A 592 -30.70 24.76 2.51
N GLU A 593 -31.95 25.21 2.35
CA GLU A 593 -33.07 24.41 1.87
C GLU A 593 -32.80 23.88 0.46
N LEU A 594 -31.99 24.59 -0.33
CA LEU A 594 -31.60 24.15 -1.67
C LEU A 594 -30.75 22.88 -1.65
N ILE A 595 -30.06 22.57 -0.55
CA ILE A 595 -29.16 21.40 -0.45
C ILE A 595 -29.71 20.36 0.53
N PHE A 596 -30.27 20.79 1.66
CA PHE A 596 -30.70 19.92 2.75
C PHE A 596 -32.21 19.66 2.82
N GLY A 597 -33.01 20.33 1.99
CA GLY A 597 -34.47 20.23 2.03
C GLY A 597 -35.02 20.69 3.39
N ASN A 598 -35.88 19.87 4.01
CA ASN A 598 -36.57 20.21 5.26
C ASN A 598 -35.75 19.95 6.53
N THR A 599 -34.60 19.29 6.43
CA THR A 599 -33.76 18.89 7.56
C THR A 599 -32.38 19.52 7.46
N ILE A 600 -32.27 20.75 7.96
CA ILE A 600 -31.03 21.54 7.92
C ILE A 600 -30.15 21.16 9.13
N PRO A 601 -28.88 20.74 8.93
CA PRO A 601 -27.95 20.47 10.01
C PRO A 601 -27.55 21.75 10.78
N GLU A 602 -27.12 21.60 12.04
CA GLU A 602 -26.56 22.71 12.82
C GLU A 602 -25.24 23.23 12.21
N ASP A 603 -24.88 24.47 12.52
CA ASP A 603 -23.61 25.05 12.08
C ASP A 603 -22.41 24.31 12.66
N ASN A 604 -21.33 24.23 11.88
CA ASN A 604 -20.08 23.63 12.31
C ASN A 604 -19.39 24.55 13.34
N PRO A 605 -19.22 24.14 14.60
CA PRO A 605 -18.68 25.00 15.66
C PRO A 605 -17.19 25.35 15.47
N TYR A 606 -16.50 24.65 14.57
CA TYR A 606 -15.09 24.83 14.29
C TYR A 606 -14.82 25.63 13.01
N LEU A 607 -15.86 26.13 12.33
CA LEU A 607 -15.75 26.81 11.05
C LEU A 607 -16.36 28.21 11.15
N SER A 608 -15.63 29.24 10.73
CA SER A 608 -16.11 30.63 10.68
C SER A 608 -15.71 31.32 9.38
N VAL A 609 -16.57 32.16 8.81
CA VAL A 609 -16.26 32.88 7.56
C VAL A 609 -15.30 34.02 7.89
N ILE A 610 -14.20 34.14 7.14
CA ILE A 610 -13.30 35.30 7.26
C ILE A 610 -13.88 36.42 6.40
N ASN A 611 -14.52 37.40 7.05
CA ASN A 611 -14.88 38.66 6.40
C ASN A 611 -13.65 39.57 6.43
N ASP A 612 -12.94 39.71 5.31
CA ASP A 612 -11.94 40.76 5.13
C ASP A 612 -12.67 42.11 4.94
N HIS A 613 -13.35 42.58 5.98
CA HIS A 613 -13.73 43.98 6.09
C HIS A 613 -12.68 44.67 6.95
N PHE A 614 -11.83 45.45 6.28
CA PHE A 614 -11.04 46.48 6.93
C PHE A 614 -11.96 47.34 7.78
N ASN A 615 -11.70 47.35 9.09
CA ASN A 615 -12.11 48.43 9.95
C ASN A 615 -11.28 49.66 9.51
N SER A 616 -11.84 50.44 8.60
CA SER A 616 -11.42 51.80 8.30
C SER A 616 -12.65 52.69 8.34
N ASP A 617 -13.00 53.14 9.55
CA ASP A 617 -13.02 54.57 9.89
C ASP A 617 -13.63 54.79 11.30
N ASN A 618 -12.85 55.52 12.11
CA ASN A 618 -13.15 56.21 13.38
C ASN A 618 -13.64 55.42 14.61
#